data_AF-A0A2H0JQV9-F1
#
_entry.id   AF-A0A2H0JQV9-F1
#
_cell.length_a   1.000
_cell.length_b   1.000
_cell.length_c   1.000
_cell.angle_alpha   90.00
_cell.angle_beta   90.00
_cell.angle_gamma   90.00
#
_symmetry.space_group_name_H-M   'P 1'
#
loop_
_entity.id
_entity.type
_entity.pdbx_description
1 polymer ?
#
loop_
_entity_poly.entity_id
_entity_poly.type
_entity_poly.pdbx_seq_one_letter_code
_entity_poly.pdbx_strand_id
1 'polypeptide(L)'
;MAHDSAPHPDSDNNAEGSATQLESASARTLARVAWIVPAVLFLLSGHQLKAALDLADTRASGKLVWAEVVRYERSDRKDVTMVELDLRARMPDGSIFERNSLALPYSVGHRVEAESLLVRIDLEASQEVVIDSIARTQVWIARSNAAMALIAGLLALWGVRAWNQWLRTH
;
A
#
# COMPACT_ATOMS: atom_id res chain seq x y z
N MET A 1 -49.01 -41.66 -52.64
CA MET A 1 -48.90 -41.43 -51.18
C MET A 1 -47.43 -41.22 -50.89
N ALA A 2 -46.95 -39.97 -51.03
CA ALA A 2 -45.58 -39.59 -50.75
C ALA A 2 -45.66 -38.50 -49.69
N HIS A 3 -45.19 -38.82 -48.48
CA HIS A 3 -45.14 -37.90 -47.36
C HIS A 3 -43.91 -37.00 -47.55
N ASP A 4 -44.16 -35.73 -47.79
CA ASP A 4 -43.15 -34.68 -47.84
C ASP A 4 -42.80 -34.28 -46.39
N SER A 5 -41.60 -34.66 -45.94
CA SER A 5 -41.10 -34.34 -44.61
C SER A 5 -40.30 -33.05 -44.70
N ALA A 6 -40.94 -31.93 -44.40
CA ALA A 6 -40.27 -30.64 -44.30
C ALA A 6 -39.26 -30.64 -43.13
N PRO A 7 -38.06 -30.03 -43.31
CA PRO A 7 -37.07 -29.94 -42.25
C PRO A 7 -37.51 -28.95 -41.16
N HIS A 8 -37.41 -29.37 -39.90
CA HIS A 8 -37.80 -28.59 -38.71
C HIS A 8 -36.66 -27.62 -38.33
N PRO A 9 -36.86 -26.28 -38.42
CA PRO A 9 -35.77 -25.33 -38.28
C PRO A 9 -35.84 -24.57 -36.95
N ASP A 10 -35.50 -25.19 -35.81
CA ASP A 10 -35.58 -24.48 -34.51
C ASP A 10 -34.51 -24.83 -33.45
N SER A 11 -33.55 -25.72 -33.72
CA SER A 11 -32.57 -26.14 -32.68
C SER A 11 -31.38 -25.18 -32.50
N ASP A 12 -30.97 -24.44 -33.53
CA ASP A 12 -29.66 -23.78 -33.53
C ASP A 12 -29.70 -22.36 -32.95
N ASN A 13 -30.84 -21.66 -33.03
CA ASN A 13 -30.97 -20.28 -32.53
C ASN A 13 -30.91 -20.15 -30.99
N ASN A 14 -31.22 -21.22 -30.25
CA ASN A 14 -31.24 -21.18 -28.79
C ASN A 14 -29.83 -21.26 -28.17
N ALA A 15 -28.87 -21.89 -28.85
CA ALA A 15 -27.50 -22.01 -28.37
C ALA A 15 -26.76 -20.67 -28.46
N GLU A 16 -26.88 -19.95 -29.58
CA GLU A 16 -26.22 -18.64 -29.79
C GLU A 16 -26.76 -17.54 -28.86
N GLY A 17 -28.08 -17.53 -28.59
CA GLY A 17 -28.69 -16.58 -27.65
C GLY A 17 -28.24 -16.80 -26.20
N SER A 18 -27.93 -18.04 -25.82
CA SER A 18 -27.47 -18.36 -24.46
C SER A 18 -26.01 -17.99 -24.22
N ALA A 19 -25.13 -18.18 -25.21
CA ALA A 19 -23.71 -17.83 -25.13
C ALA A 19 -23.50 -16.30 -25.02
N THR A 20 -24.18 -15.53 -25.87
CA THR A 20 -24.10 -14.05 -25.86
C THR A 20 -24.64 -13.44 -24.55
N GLN A 21 -25.67 -14.03 -23.94
CA GLN A 21 -26.17 -13.60 -22.63
C GLN A 21 -25.20 -13.91 -21.48
N LEU A 22 -24.53 -15.07 -21.50
CA LEU A 22 -23.54 -15.44 -20.49
C LEU A 22 -22.29 -14.55 -20.55
N GLU A 23 -21.83 -14.18 -21.74
CA GLU A 23 -20.72 -13.23 -21.94
C GLU A 23 -21.07 -11.83 -21.41
N SER A 24 -22.28 -11.35 -21.70
CA SER A 24 -22.81 -10.07 -21.21
C SER A 24 -22.91 -9.99 -19.67
N ALA A 25 -23.34 -11.08 -19.02
CA ALA A 25 -23.44 -11.15 -17.56
C ALA A 25 -22.05 -11.18 -16.89
N SER A 26 -21.10 -11.88 -17.51
CA SER A 26 -19.71 -11.96 -17.07
C SER A 26 -19.00 -10.61 -17.17
N ALA A 27 -19.16 -9.91 -18.29
CA ALA A 27 -18.59 -8.56 -18.50
C ALA A 27 -19.12 -7.53 -17.50
N ARG A 28 -20.42 -7.56 -17.19
CA ARG A 28 -21.04 -6.69 -16.18
C ARG A 28 -20.57 -6.99 -14.76
N THR A 29 -20.32 -8.26 -14.43
CA THR A 29 -19.79 -8.66 -13.13
C THR A 29 -18.34 -8.21 -12.98
N LEU A 30 -17.51 -8.44 -14.00
CA LEU A 30 -16.12 -7.99 -14.01
C LEU A 30 -16.01 -6.47 -13.89
N ALA A 31 -16.87 -5.73 -14.59
CA ALA A 31 -17.00 -4.28 -14.49
C ALA A 31 -17.33 -3.77 -13.08
N ARG A 32 -18.08 -4.53 -12.28
CA ARG A 32 -18.35 -4.20 -10.87
C ARG A 32 -17.15 -4.48 -9.98
N VAL A 33 -16.48 -5.61 -10.18
CA VAL A 33 -15.28 -5.99 -9.42
C VAL A 33 -14.11 -5.04 -9.71
N ALA A 34 -14.01 -4.51 -10.94
CA ALA A 34 -12.96 -3.58 -11.33
C ALA A 34 -12.92 -2.29 -10.49
N TRP A 35 -14.05 -1.89 -9.87
CA TRP A 35 -14.10 -0.75 -8.94
C TRP A 35 -13.32 -0.95 -7.64
N ILE A 36 -12.98 -2.20 -7.29
CA ILE A 36 -12.15 -2.49 -6.12
C ILE A 36 -10.74 -1.90 -6.30
N VAL A 37 -10.19 -1.94 -7.51
CA VAL A 37 -8.83 -1.47 -7.79
C VAL A 37 -8.64 0.02 -7.44
N PRO A 38 -9.41 0.98 -7.99
CA PRO A 38 -9.26 2.37 -7.61
C PRO A 38 -9.57 2.59 -6.12
N ALA A 39 -10.56 1.89 -5.55
CA ALA A 39 -10.88 2.01 -4.13
C ALA A 39 -9.69 1.63 -3.23
N VAL A 40 -9.03 0.50 -3.50
CA VAL A 40 -7.82 0.07 -2.78
C VAL A 40 -6.68 1.05 -2.97
N LEU A 41 -6.47 1.59 -4.17
CA LEU A 41 -5.42 2.58 -4.43
C LEU A 41 -5.64 3.89 -3.66
N PHE A 42 -6.89 4.37 -3.57
CA PHE A 42 -7.22 5.54 -2.74
C PHE A 42 -7.02 5.25 -1.25
N LEU A 43 -7.42 4.08 -0.76
CA LEU A 43 -7.16 3.69 0.64
C LEU A 43 -5.66 3.63 0.93
N LEU A 44 -4.87 3.05 0.03
CA LEU A 44 -3.42 2.96 0.18
C LEU A 44 -2.78 4.36 0.15
N SER A 45 -3.23 5.24 -0.74
CA SER A 45 -2.78 6.63 -0.80
C SER A 45 -3.06 7.37 0.51
N GLY A 46 -4.28 7.24 1.06
CA GLY A 46 -4.65 7.83 2.35
C GLY A 46 -3.82 7.29 3.50
N HIS A 47 -3.57 5.98 3.55
CA HIS A 47 -2.73 5.36 4.57
C HIS A 47 -1.28 5.88 4.51
N GLN A 48 -0.69 5.94 3.31
CA GLN A 48 0.67 6.45 3.11
C GLN A 48 0.78 7.95 3.45
N LEU A 49 -0.26 8.74 3.12
CA LEU A 49 -0.31 10.15 3.49
C LEU A 49 -0.37 10.33 5.01
N LYS A 50 -1.20 9.53 5.70
CA LYS A 50 -1.25 9.53 7.18
C LYS A 50 0.13 9.20 7.77
N ALA A 51 0.78 8.15 7.30
CA ALA A 51 2.12 7.78 7.76
C ALA A 51 3.14 8.91 7.53
N ALA A 52 3.07 9.60 6.38
CA ALA A 52 3.91 10.75 6.10
C ALA A 52 3.68 11.93 7.06
N LEU A 53 2.42 12.19 7.43
CA LEU A 53 2.05 13.23 8.39
C LEU A 53 2.52 12.85 9.79
N ASP A 54 2.22 11.64 10.27
CA ASP A 54 2.63 11.17 11.60
C ASP A 54 4.17 11.21 11.76
N LEU A 55 4.92 10.85 10.71
CA LEU A 55 6.39 10.97 10.66
C LEU A 55 6.87 12.44 10.65
N ALA A 56 6.18 13.31 9.91
CA ALA A 56 6.53 14.73 9.81
C ALA A 56 6.27 15.45 11.13
N ASP A 57 5.17 15.13 11.80
CA ASP A 57 4.79 15.64 13.11
C ASP A 57 5.83 15.23 14.14
N THR A 58 6.13 13.94 14.26
CA THR A 58 7.18 13.44 15.19
C THR A 58 8.54 14.07 14.92
N ARG A 59 8.88 14.31 13.64
CA ARG A 59 10.12 15.00 13.27
C ARG A 59 10.12 16.46 13.73
N ALA A 60 8.97 17.12 13.75
CA ALA A 60 8.83 18.53 14.11
C ALA A 60 8.69 18.75 15.63
N SER A 61 7.85 17.96 16.31
CA SER A 61 7.54 18.07 17.74
C SER A 61 8.47 17.25 18.64
N GLY A 62 9.05 16.17 18.11
CA GLY A 62 9.80 15.20 18.90
C GLY A 62 11.09 15.78 19.51
N LYS A 63 11.35 15.37 20.75
CA LYS A 63 12.55 15.75 21.51
C LYS A 63 13.76 15.04 20.92
N LEU A 64 14.81 15.81 20.62
CA LEU A 64 16.05 15.29 20.06
C LEU A 64 16.90 14.69 21.18
N VAL A 65 17.16 13.38 21.13
CA VAL A 65 17.86 12.62 22.17
C VAL A 65 18.82 11.62 21.52
N TRP A 66 19.93 11.33 22.18
CA TRP A 66 20.81 10.22 21.81
C TRP A 66 20.25 8.91 22.35
N ALA A 67 19.99 7.96 21.46
CA ALA A 67 19.60 6.59 21.81
C ALA A 67 20.79 5.64 21.61
N GLU A 68 21.01 4.77 22.57
CA GLU A 68 21.92 3.63 22.47
C GLU A 68 21.25 2.51 21.65
N VAL A 69 22.00 1.89 20.76
CA VAL A 69 21.57 0.69 20.03
C VAL A 69 21.90 -0.53 20.89
N VAL A 70 20.88 -1.14 21.48
CA VAL A 70 21.03 -2.27 22.42
C VAL A 70 21.16 -3.60 21.67
N ARG A 71 20.48 -3.72 20.54
CA ARG A 71 20.55 -4.88 19.64
C ARG A 71 20.54 -4.39 18.22
N TYR A 72 21.36 -5.02 17.38
CA TYR A 72 21.35 -4.86 15.93
C TYR A 72 21.42 -6.25 15.31
N GLU A 73 20.37 -6.64 14.60
CA GLU A 73 20.25 -7.95 13.98
C GLU A 73 19.96 -7.79 12.49
N ARG A 74 20.89 -8.26 11.67
CA ARG A 74 20.74 -8.29 10.22
C ARG A 74 20.21 -9.66 9.81
N SER A 75 19.05 -9.68 9.16
CA SER A 75 18.48 -10.88 8.56
C SER A 75 18.58 -10.80 7.04
N ASP A 76 19.48 -11.58 6.46
CA ASP A 76 19.54 -11.80 5.01
C ASP A 76 18.60 -12.94 4.60
N ARG A 77 17.52 -12.62 3.89
CA ARG A 77 16.70 -13.61 3.16
C ARG A 77 17.04 -13.54 1.68
N LYS A 78 16.78 -14.62 0.93
CA LYS A 78 17.14 -14.75 -0.51
C LYS A 78 16.79 -13.52 -1.36
N ASP A 79 15.70 -12.81 -1.02
CA ASP A 79 15.20 -11.69 -1.81
C ASP A 79 15.16 -10.34 -1.05
N VAL A 80 15.41 -10.32 0.26
CA VAL A 80 15.32 -9.10 1.09
C VAL A 80 16.27 -9.18 2.28
N THR A 81 17.12 -8.16 2.43
CA THR A 81 17.87 -7.93 3.68
C THR A 81 17.12 -6.93 4.54
N MET A 82 16.82 -7.33 5.78
CA MET A 82 16.22 -6.50 6.81
C MET A 82 17.17 -6.32 7.98
N VAL A 83 17.03 -5.20 8.67
CA VAL A 83 17.70 -4.94 9.93
C VAL A 83 16.64 -4.74 11.00
N GLU A 84 16.76 -5.45 12.11
CA GLU A 84 16.02 -5.19 13.33
C GLU A 84 16.95 -4.58 14.35
N LEU A 85 16.48 -3.56 15.05
CA LEU A 85 17.26 -2.96 16.13
C LEU A 85 16.40 -2.58 17.33
N ASP A 86 17.03 -2.63 18.50
CA ASP A 86 16.44 -2.17 19.76
C ASP A 86 17.14 -0.88 20.18
N LEU A 87 16.35 0.12 20.55
CA LEU A 87 16.83 1.43 20.99
C LEU A 87 16.53 1.65 22.46
N ARG A 88 17.48 2.23 23.19
CA ARG A 88 17.30 2.74 24.54
C ARG A 88 17.75 4.19 24.60
N ALA A 89 16.87 5.09 25.02
CA ALA A 89 17.20 6.51 25.17
C ALA A 89 16.92 6.97 26.60
N ARG A 90 17.82 7.77 27.16
CA ARG A 90 17.57 8.47 28.42
C ARG A 90 16.99 9.85 28.10
N MET A 91 15.74 10.06 28.49
CA MET A 91 15.01 11.30 28.26
C MET A 91 15.52 12.41 29.20
N PRO A 92 15.31 13.70 28.85
CA PRO A 92 15.75 14.84 29.68
C PRO A 92 15.13 14.90 31.08
N ASP A 93 13.97 14.27 31.27
CA ASP A 93 13.28 14.14 32.56
C ASP A 93 13.81 12.98 33.42
N GLY A 94 14.85 12.28 32.95
CA GLY A 94 15.44 11.13 33.61
C GLY A 94 14.73 9.80 33.33
N SER A 95 13.59 9.81 32.62
CA SER A 95 12.91 8.58 32.20
C SER A 95 13.71 7.83 31.13
N ILE A 96 13.46 6.53 30.99
CA ILE A 96 14.07 5.67 29.98
C ILE A 96 12.99 5.31 28.96
N PHE A 97 13.27 5.60 27.69
CA PHE A 97 12.48 5.13 26.56
C PHE A 97 13.16 3.92 25.95
N GLU A 98 12.40 2.85 25.71
CA GLU A 98 12.88 1.66 25.03
C GLU A 98 11.97 1.34 23.83
N ARG A 99 12.59 1.10 22.67
CA ARG A 99 11.88 0.64 21.47
C ARG A 99 12.50 -0.67 21.02
N ASN A 100 11.71 -1.74 21.07
CA ASN A 100 12.13 -3.06 20.67
C ASN A 100 11.65 -3.39 19.25
N SER A 101 12.45 -4.16 18.51
CA SER A 101 12.14 -4.67 17.17
C SER A 101 11.77 -3.58 16.17
N LEU A 102 12.58 -2.51 16.10
CA LEU A 102 12.46 -1.54 15.02
C LEU A 102 13.02 -2.15 13.73
N ALA A 103 12.12 -2.53 12.83
CA ALA A 103 12.49 -3.09 11.53
C ALA A 103 12.75 -1.98 10.51
N LEU A 104 13.90 -2.07 9.83
CA LEU A 104 14.33 -1.15 8.78
C LEU A 104 14.79 -1.93 7.54
N PRO A 105 14.49 -1.44 6.32
CA PRO A 105 15.11 -1.95 5.11
C PRO A 105 16.63 -1.76 5.17
N TYR A 106 17.43 -2.72 4.69
CA TYR A 106 18.90 -2.64 4.76
C TYR A 106 19.50 -1.39 4.08
N SER A 107 18.86 -0.89 3.02
CA SER A 107 19.25 0.36 2.35
C SER A 107 19.29 1.57 3.29
N VAL A 108 18.52 1.49 4.39
CA VAL A 108 18.50 2.44 5.50
C VAL A 108 19.31 1.91 6.69
N GLY A 109 19.25 0.59 6.93
CA GLY A 109 19.94 -0.14 7.98
C GLY A 109 21.45 0.12 8.07
N HIS A 110 22.16 0.16 6.95
CA HIS A 110 23.60 0.44 6.99
C HIS A 110 23.95 1.86 7.49
N ARG A 111 23.02 2.81 7.42
CA ARG A 111 23.22 4.17 7.96
C ARG A 111 23.01 4.26 9.46
N VAL A 112 22.53 3.18 10.08
CA VAL A 112 22.18 3.10 11.51
C VAL A 112 22.99 2.03 12.25
N GLU A 113 24.03 1.51 11.60
CA GLU A 113 25.04 0.62 12.18
C GLU A 113 26.03 1.44 13.02
N ALA A 114 25.55 1.94 14.16
CA ALA A 114 26.32 2.74 15.11
C ALA A 114 25.92 2.37 16.55
N GLU A 115 26.83 2.58 17.51
CA GLU A 115 26.54 2.32 18.94
C GLU A 115 25.48 3.28 19.49
N SER A 116 25.40 4.49 18.93
CA SER A 116 24.40 5.50 19.30
C SER A 116 23.85 6.21 18.08
N LEU A 117 22.57 6.57 18.15
CA LEU A 117 21.83 7.23 17.08
C LEU A 117 21.13 8.46 17.64
N LEU A 118 21.16 9.54 16.85
CA LEU A 118 20.37 10.71 17.13
C LEU A 118 18.93 10.45 16.69
N VAL A 119 18.00 10.44 17.65
CA VAL A 119 16.59 10.15 17.42
C VAL A 119 15.72 11.29 17.91
N ARG A 120 14.51 11.36 17.36
CA ARG A 120 13.42 12.20 17.84
C ARG A 120 12.37 11.31 18.47
N ILE A 121 12.02 11.60 19.72
CA ILE A 121 11.04 10.84 20.48
C ILE A 121 9.87 11.76 20.81
N ASP A 122 8.67 11.31 20.47
CA ASP A 122 7.40 11.93 20.83
C ASP A 122 6.46 10.83 21.36
N LEU A 123 6.25 10.79 22.68
CA LEU A 123 5.48 9.73 23.33
C LEU A 123 3.98 9.83 23.04
N GLU A 124 3.51 10.96 22.49
CA GLU A 124 2.10 11.17 22.14
C GLU A 124 1.84 10.88 20.65
N ALA A 125 2.90 10.73 19.86
CA ALA A 125 2.78 10.49 18.42
C ALA A 125 2.47 9.03 18.09
N SER A 126 1.73 8.81 17.00
CA SER A 126 1.47 7.46 16.47
C SER A 126 2.75 6.70 16.09
N GLN A 127 3.82 7.43 15.77
CA GLN A 127 5.15 6.89 15.52
C GLN A 127 6.10 7.48 16.55
N GLU A 128 6.24 6.83 17.70
CA GLU A 128 6.88 7.41 18.88
C GLU A 128 8.37 7.76 18.70
N VAL A 129 9.06 7.09 17.78
CA VAL A 129 10.48 7.31 17.54
C VAL A 129 10.78 7.37 16.05
N VAL A 130 11.59 8.36 15.67
CA VAL A 130 12.13 8.51 14.32
C VAL A 130 13.63 8.82 14.41
N ILE A 131 14.43 8.13 13.61
CA ILE A 131 15.87 8.35 13.53
C ILE A 131 16.13 9.61 12.67
N ASP A 132 16.79 10.63 13.23
CA ASP A 132 16.83 11.98 12.64
C ASP A 132 17.49 12.02 11.25
N SER A 133 18.56 11.24 11.07
CA SER A 133 19.34 11.14 9.83
C SER A 133 18.54 10.59 8.64
N ILE A 134 17.50 9.81 8.90
CA ILE A 134 16.68 9.15 7.87
C ILE A 134 15.23 9.64 7.85
N ALA A 135 14.79 10.36 8.89
CA ALA A 135 13.43 10.88 9.04
C ALA A 135 12.94 11.63 7.80
N ARG A 136 13.78 12.51 7.24
CA ARG A 136 13.43 13.30 6.04
C ARG A 136 13.17 12.40 4.84
N THR A 137 14.03 11.39 4.67
CA THR A 137 13.93 10.43 3.58
C THR A 137 12.67 9.57 3.73
N GLN A 138 12.34 9.13 4.94
CA GLN A 138 11.13 8.34 5.21
C GLN A 138 9.84 9.13 4.91
N VAL A 139 9.76 10.39 5.36
CA VAL A 139 8.65 11.29 5.01
C VAL A 139 8.54 11.45 3.50
N TRP A 140 9.67 11.66 2.82
CA TRP A 140 9.68 11.81 1.37
C TRP A 140 9.18 10.56 0.65
N ILE A 141 9.67 9.37 1.03
CA ILE A 141 9.24 8.09 0.45
C ILE A 141 7.74 7.87 0.67
N ALA A 142 7.23 8.08 1.89
CA ALA A 142 5.81 7.92 2.20
C ALA A 142 4.95 8.88 1.36
N ARG A 143 5.39 10.14 1.20
CA ARG A 143 4.71 11.12 0.33
C ARG A 143 4.73 10.70 -1.14
N SER A 144 5.88 10.20 -1.64
CA SER A 144 5.99 9.71 -3.01
C SER A 144 5.07 8.51 -3.25
N ASN A 145 5.03 7.56 -2.32
CA ASN A 145 4.12 6.41 -2.39
C ASN A 145 2.65 6.83 -2.38
N ALA A 146 2.30 7.78 -1.51
CA ALA A 146 0.94 8.36 -1.47
C ALA A 146 0.56 9.01 -2.80
N ALA A 147 1.47 9.79 -3.39
CA ALA A 147 1.25 10.47 -4.67
C ALA A 147 1.13 9.47 -5.84
N MET A 148 2.01 8.47 -5.91
CA MET A 148 1.95 7.43 -6.94
C MET A 148 0.65 6.63 -6.85
N ALA A 149 0.26 6.21 -5.64
CA ALA A 149 -1.01 5.51 -5.42
C ALA A 149 -2.21 6.37 -5.81
N LEU A 150 -2.17 7.69 -5.53
CA LEU A 150 -3.21 8.62 -5.92
C LEU A 150 -3.35 8.73 -7.44
N ILE A 151 -2.22 8.92 -8.15
CA ILE A 151 -2.20 9.02 -9.61
C ILE A 151 -2.70 7.72 -10.23
N ALA A 152 -2.21 6.57 -9.76
CA ALA A 152 -2.69 5.27 -10.21
C ALA A 152 -4.19 5.08 -9.95
N GLY A 153 -4.68 5.50 -8.77
CA GLY A 153 -6.09 5.47 -8.41
C GLY A 153 -6.96 6.32 -9.35
N LEU A 154 -6.51 7.52 -9.71
CA LEU A 154 -7.20 8.40 -10.66
C LEU A 154 -7.24 7.80 -12.08
N LEU A 155 -6.12 7.23 -12.55
CA LEU A 155 -6.06 6.57 -13.85
C LEU A 155 -6.97 5.33 -13.90
N ALA A 156 -6.94 4.49 -12.86
CA ALA A 156 -7.80 3.32 -12.74
C ALA A 156 -9.28 3.73 -12.67
N LEU A 157 -9.61 4.75 -11.89
CA LEU A 157 -10.96 5.31 -11.79
C LEU A 157 -11.49 5.76 -13.16
N TRP A 158 -10.66 6.50 -13.90
CA TRP A 158 -11.01 6.96 -15.24
C TRP A 158 -11.19 5.79 -16.21
N GLY A 159 -10.28 4.82 -16.19
CA GLY A 159 -10.35 3.62 -17.02
C GLY A 159 -11.62 2.79 -16.76
N VAL A 160 -11.93 2.50 -15.50
CA VAL A 160 -13.14 1.75 -15.11
C VAL A 160 -14.41 2.54 -15.48
N ARG A 161 -14.41 3.86 -15.31
CA ARG A 161 -15.54 4.71 -15.71
C ARG A 161 -15.75 4.69 -17.23
N ALA A 162 -14.69 4.86 -18.02
CA ALA A 162 -14.74 4.83 -19.48
C ALA A 162 -15.22 3.46 -19.99
N TRP A 163 -14.69 2.38 -19.41
CA TRP A 163 -15.14 1.01 -19.71
C TRP A 163 -16.63 0.84 -19.40
N ASN A 164 -17.08 1.25 -18.22
CA ASN A 164 -18.49 1.14 -17.83
C ASN A 164 -19.42 2.00 -18.69
N GLN A 165 -18.93 3.10 -19.25
CA GLN A 165 -19.70 3.88 -20.22
C GLN A 165 -19.78 3.16 -21.57
N TRP A 166 -18.68 2.57 -22.03
CA TRP A 166 -18.64 1.80 -23.27
C TRP A 166 -19.56 0.57 -23.24
N LEU A 167 -19.54 -0.22 -22.16
CA LEU A 167 -20.45 -1.37 -21.97
C LEU A 167 -21.94 -0.98 -21.83
N ARG A 168 -22.25 0.31 -21.65
CA ARG A 168 -23.64 0.80 -21.63
C ARG A 168 -24.11 1.23 -23.00
N THR A 169 -23.18 1.52 -23.91
CA THR A 169 -23.48 2.01 -25.26
C THR A 169 -23.36 0.93 -26.33
N HIS A 170 -22.69 -0.19 -26.05
CA HIS A 170 -22.50 -1.36 -26.92
C HIS A 170 -22.90 -2.62 -26.16
#